data_AF-A0A527ZRG8-F1
#
_entry.id   AF-A0A527ZRG8-F1
#
_cell.length_a   1.000
_cell.length_b   1.000
_cell.length_c   1.000
_cell.angle_alpha   90.00
_cell.angle_beta   90.00
_cell.angle_gamma   90.00
#
_symmetry.space_group_name_H-M   'P 1'
#
loop_
_entity.id
_entity.type
_entity.pdbx_description
1 polymer ?
#
loop_
_entity_poly.entity_id
_entity_poly.type
_entity_poly.pdbx_seq_one_letter_code
_entity_poly.pdbx_strand_id
1 'polypeptide(L)' 'SDTPELVHLCDRVAVVREGHIVAVLERGALSEEAIVSAAMGAEHQKEAA' A
#
# COMPACT_ATOMS: atom_id res chain seq x y z
N SER A 1 3.76 -14.00 -5.59
CA SER A 1 3.43 -12.63 -5.19
C SER A 1 3.51 -12.62 -3.68
N ASP A 2 4.40 -11.80 -3.13
CA ASP A 2 4.70 -11.72 -1.69
C ASP A 2 3.73 -10.75 -0.96
N THR A 3 2.83 -10.10 -1.72
CA THR A 3 1.78 -9.20 -1.22
C THR A 3 0.93 -9.76 -0.07
N PRO A 4 0.38 -10.99 -0.11
CA PRO A 4 -0.39 -11.53 1.01
C PRO A 4 0.48 -11.78 2.25
N GLU A 5 1.75 -12.12 2.06
CA GLU A 5 2.69 -12.31 3.18
C GLU A 5 2.99 -10.99 3.89
N LEU A 6 3.17 -9.89 3.13
CA LEU A 6 3.35 -8.54 3.69
C LEU A 6 2.16 -8.08 4.55
N VAL A 7 0.93 -8.43 4.18
CA VAL A 7 -0.28 -8.09 4.96
C VAL A 7 -0.25 -8.74 6.35
N HIS A 8 0.33 -9.93 6.47
CA HIS A 8 0.37 -10.67 7.73
C HIS A 8 1.60 -10.32 8.59
N LEU A 9 2.73 -9.99 7.97
CA LEU A 9 3.99 -9.71 8.67
C LEU A 9 4.22 -8.24 9.00
N CYS A 10 3.65 -7.31 8.23
CA CYS A 10 3.95 -5.89 8.37
C CYS A 10 2.85 -5.13 9.14
N ASP A 11 3.27 -4.18 9.96
CA ASP A 11 2.38 -3.15 10.52
C ASP A 11 2.14 -2.00 9.54
N ARG A 12 3.10 -1.78 8.63
CA ARG A 12 3.12 -0.64 7.72
C ARG A 12 3.85 -1.00 6.44
N VAL A 13 3.29 -0.62 5.30
CA VAL A 13 3.88 -0.83 3.97
C VAL A 13 3.87 0.48 3.19
N ALA A 14 5.03 0.88 2.66
CA ALA A 14 5.16 2.01 1.75
C ALA A 14 5.28 1.50 0.31
N VAL A 15 4.47 2.04 -0.59
CA VAL A 15 4.50 1.71 -2.02
C VAL A 15 5.27 2.79 -2.77
N VAL A 16 6.30 2.39 -3.51
CA VAL A 16 7.15 3.28 -4.30
C VAL A 16 6.88 3.07 -5.78
N ARG A 17 6.62 4.15 -6.50
CA ARG A 17 6.43 4.16 -7.95
C ARG A 17 7.14 5.38 -8.53
N GLU A 18 7.92 5.17 -9.58
CA GLU A 18 8.71 6.23 -10.25
C GLU A 18 9.62 7.02 -9.28
N GLY A 19 10.15 6.35 -8.25
CA GLY A 19 11.04 6.98 -7.25
C GLY A 19 10.31 7.79 -6.17
N HIS A 20 8.97 7.79 -6.17
CA HIS A 20 8.14 8.50 -5.18
C HIS A 20 7.33 7.51 -4.35
N ILE A 21 7.15 7.81 -3.06
CA ILE A 21 6.18 7.10 -2.22
C ILE A 21 4.78 7.55 -2.64
N VAL A 22 4.01 6.65 -3.25
CA VAL A 22 2.66 6.93 -3.73
C VAL A 22 1.59 6.54 -2.73
N ALA A 23 1.88 5.61 -1.82
CA ALA A 23 0.98 5.24 -0.74
C ALA A 23 1.74 4.75 0.49
N VAL A 24 1.15 4.97 1.66
CA VAL A 24 1.58 4.36 2.92
C VAL A 24 0.37 3.71 3.57
N LEU A 25 0.41 2.39 3.67
CA LEU A 25 -0.66 1.56 4.19
C LEU A 25 -0.30 1.14 5.62
N GLU A 26 -1.06 1.62 6.59
CA GLU A 26 -1.00 1.17 7.98
C GLU A 26 -1.85 -0.10 8.16
N ARG A 27 -1.62 -0.87 9.23
CA ARG A 27 -2.29 -2.13 9.54
C ARG A 27 -3.81 -2.16 9.31
N GLY A 28 -4.53 -1.06 9.60
CA GLY A 28 -5.98 -0.98 9.40
C GLY A 28 -6.44 -0.81 7.94
N ALA A 29 -5.54 -0.40 7.06
CA ALA A 29 -5.77 -0.20 5.63
C ALA A 29 -4.88 -1.11 4.76
N LEU A 30 -4.09 -1.99 5.38
CA LEU A 30 -3.18 -2.90 4.71
C LEU A 30 -3.95 -4.14 4.23
N SER A 31 -4.18 -4.21 2.93
CA SER A 31 -4.70 -5.41 2.25
C SER A 31 -3.93 -5.67 0.98
N GLU A 32 -4.04 -6.90 0.46
CA GLU A 32 -3.44 -7.25 -0.82
C GLU A 32 -3.99 -6.37 -1.94
N GLU A 33 -5.31 -6.14 -1.99
CA GLU A 33 -5.88 -5.23 -2.98
C GLU A 33 -5.35 -3.81 -2.84
N ALA A 34 -5.18 -3.28 -1.61
CA ALA A 34 -4.68 -1.94 -1.40
C ALA A 34 -3.22 -1.78 -1.90
N ILE A 35 -2.37 -2.78 -1.65
CA ILE A 35 -0.97 -2.79 -2.11
C ILE A 35 -0.94 -2.84 -3.65
N VAL A 36 -1.69 -3.77 -4.25
CA VAL A 36 -1.73 -3.94 -5.70
C VAL A 36 -2.33 -2.70 -6.37
N SER A 37 -3.41 -2.14 -5.82
CA SER A 37 -4.04 -0.92 -6.30
C SER A 37 -3.06 0.25 -6.31
N ALA A 38 -2.35 0.47 -5.18
CA ALA A 38 -1.34 1.53 -5.08
C ALA A 38 -0.15 1.33 -6.03
N ALA A 39 0.30 0.08 -6.23
CA ALA A 39 1.38 -0.23 -7.16
C ALA A 39 0.97 -0.01 -8.63
N MET A 40 -0.30 -0.28 -8.95
CA MET A 40 -0.88 -0.12 -10.29
C MET A 40 -1.32 1.32 -10.60
N GLY A 41 -1.30 2.23 -9.62
CA GLY A 41 -1.81 3.60 -9.78
C GLY A 41 -3.34 3.67 -9.82
N ALA A 42 -4.02 2.68 -9.24
CA ALA A 42 -5.45 2.75 -8.97
C ALA A 42 -5.62 3.49 -7.62
N GLU A 43 -5.88 4.78 -7.74
CA GLU A 43 -5.92 5.77 -6.66
C GLU A 43 -6.89 5.38 -5.53
N HIS A 44 -6.39 5.22 -4.30
CA HIS A 44 -7.20 5.35 -3.08
C HIS A 44 -6.59 6.47 -2.25
N GLN A 45 -6.87 7.69 -2.69
CA GLN A 45 -6.52 8.93 -1.99
C GLN A 45 -7.20 8.91 -0.62
N LYS A 46 -6.44 8.63 0.44
CA LYS A 46 -6.76 9.18 1.75
C LYS A 46 -5.82 10.35 1.97
N GLU A 47 -6.27 11.51 1.50
CA GLU A 47 -5.78 12.81 1.93
C GLU A 47 -5.80 12.85 3.47
N ALA A 48 -4.62 13.01 4.06
CA ALA A 48 -4.49 13.36 5.46
C ALA A 48 -4.82 14.86 5.59
N ALA A 49 -5.97 15.15 6.20
CA ALA A 49 -6.35 16.45 6.72
C ALA A 49 -5.51 16.83 7.95
#